data_AF-A0A355DGX2-F1
#
_entry.id   AF-A0A355DGX2-F1
#
_cell.length_a   1.000
_cell.length_b   1.000
_cell.length_c   1.000
_cell.angle_alpha   90.00
_cell.angle_beta   90.00
_cell.angle_gamma   90.00
#
_symmetry.space_group_name_H-M   'P 1'
#
loop_
_entity.id
_entity.type
_entity.pdbx_description
1 polymer ?
#
loop_
_entity_poly.entity_id
_entity_poly.type
_entity_poly.pdbx_seq_one_letter_code
_entity_poly.pdbx_strand_id
1 'polypeptide(L)'
;MADIAGLFLPSPEERALNRRLRAEHLEHLRGDPAWAPGALARWPRAVVRFHNRLVPRLPMTAPLGWLDGITWADEQERGRIGGLPADEQAAARMLHARAVHFRCVRTTPLPTDETPPGDEAD
;
A
#
# COMPACT_ATOMS: atom_id res chain seq x y z
N MET A 1 1.10 -11.96 26.99
CA MET A 1 0.14 -12.37 25.95
C MET A 1 0.44 -11.55 24.73
N ALA A 2 0.89 -12.17 23.64
CA ALA A 2 0.99 -11.48 22.35
C ALA A 2 -0.42 -10.94 22.02
N ASP A 3 -0.50 -9.65 21.75
CA ASP A 3 -1.76 -8.98 21.46
C ASP A 3 -2.33 -9.57 20.17
N ILE A 4 -3.33 -10.46 20.31
CA ILE A 4 -4.00 -11.14 19.21
C ILE A 4 -4.55 -10.10 18.21
N ALA A 5 -4.83 -8.87 18.65
CA ALA A 5 -5.25 -7.78 17.77
C ALA A 5 -4.21 -7.45 16.68
N GLY A 6 -2.91 -7.58 16.96
CA GLY A 6 -1.85 -7.30 15.98
C GLY A 6 -1.78 -8.29 14.81
N LEU A 7 -2.42 -9.46 14.93
CA LEU A 7 -2.50 -10.47 13.87
C LEU A 7 -3.69 -10.24 12.92
N PHE A 8 -4.76 -9.59 13.39
CA PHE A 8 -6.03 -9.52 12.66
C PHE A 8 -6.50 -8.11 12.35
N LEU A 9 -5.99 -7.10 13.07
CA LEU A 9 -6.40 -5.70 12.92
C LEU A 9 -5.20 -4.81 12.64
N PRO A 10 -5.39 -3.73 11.86
CA PRO A 10 -4.31 -2.82 11.59
C PRO A 10 -3.95 -1.98 12.82
N SER A 11 -2.65 -1.79 13.04
CA SER A 11 -2.12 -0.91 14.07
C SER A 11 -2.51 0.56 13.81
N PRO A 12 -2.46 1.43 14.83
CA PRO A 12 -2.66 2.88 14.64
C PRO A 12 -1.70 3.48 13.60
N GLU A 13 -0.46 3.00 13.55
CA GLU A 13 0.57 3.45 12.61
C GLU A 13 0.24 3.03 11.17
N GLU A 14 -0.17 1.77 10.98
CA GLU A 14 -0.60 1.26 9.67
C GLU A 14 -1.81 2.04 9.14
N ARG A 15 -2.78 2.35 10.02
CA ARG A 15 -3.94 3.19 9.67
C ARG A 15 -3.52 4.63 9.35
N ALA A 16 -2.60 5.21 10.11
CA ALA A 16 -2.10 6.55 9.88
C ALA A 16 -1.37 6.64 8.53
N LEU A 17 -0.49 5.66 8.24
CA LEU A 17 0.20 5.54 6.97
C LEU A 17 -0.79 5.44 5.81
N ASN A 18 -1.78 4.54 5.89
CA ASN A 18 -2.81 4.42 4.84
C ASN A 18 -3.60 5.71 4.63
N ARG A 19 -3.95 6.45 5.68
CA ARG A 19 -4.63 7.76 5.52
C ARG A 19 -3.75 8.76 4.78
N ARG A 20 -2.47 8.83 5.13
CA ARG A 20 -1.50 9.72 4.48
C ARG A 20 -1.33 9.36 3.00
N LEU A 21 -1.01 8.10 2.70
CA LEU A 21 -0.81 7.63 1.31
C LEU A 21 -2.06 7.82 0.45
N ARG A 22 -3.25 7.58 1.02
CA ARG A 22 -4.50 7.86 0.32
C ARG A 22 -4.64 9.35 0.00
N ALA A 23 -4.38 10.24 0.95
CA ALA A 23 -4.49 11.67 0.74
C ALA A 23 -3.50 12.16 -0.32
N GLU A 24 -2.23 11.75 -0.22
CA GLU A 24 -1.17 12.08 -1.20
C GLU A 24 -1.53 11.59 -2.61
N HIS A 25 -2.02 10.35 -2.71
CA HIS A 25 -2.40 9.80 -4.01
C HIS A 25 -3.63 10.51 -4.61
N LEU A 26 -4.62 10.88 -3.79
CA LEU A 26 -5.77 11.64 -4.28
C LEU A 26 -5.36 13.05 -4.77
N GLU A 27 -4.39 13.68 -4.12
CA GLU A 27 -3.83 14.95 -4.61
C GLU A 27 -3.11 14.75 -5.95
N HIS A 28 -2.32 13.69 -6.09
CA HIS A 28 -1.69 13.32 -7.36
C HIS A 28 -2.72 13.15 -8.48
N LEU A 29 -3.84 12.45 -8.23
CA LEU A 29 -4.91 12.25 -9.21
C LEU A 29 -5.64 13.54 -9.62
N ARG A 30 -5.57 14.61 -8.81
CA ARG A 30 -6.07 15.94 -9.22
C ARG A 30 -5.17 16.55 -10.30
N GLY A 31 -3.85 16.37 -10.18
CA GLY A 31 -2.86 16.82 -11.15
C GLY A 31 -2.78 15.93 -12.40
N ASP A 32 -2.88 14.61 -12.25
CA ASP A 32 -2.91 13.64 -13.34
C ASP A 32 -4.11 12.67 -13.23
N PRO A 33 -5.30 13.06 -13.70
CA PRO A 33 -6.47 12.19 -13.65
C PRO A 33 -6.36 10.99 -14.58
N ALA A 34 -5.41 10.98 -15.52
CA ALA A 34 -5.20 9.86 -16.45
C ALA A 34 -4.17 8.84 -15.94
N TRP A 35 -3.62 9.06 -14.74
CA TRP A 35 -2.67 8.15 -14.13
C TRP A 35 -3.30 6.77 -13.88
N ALA A 36 -2.55 5.73 -14.18
CA ALA A 36 -2.89 4.35 -13.87
C ALA A 36 -1.61 3.57 -13.52
N PRO A 37 -1.69 2.55 -12.64
CA PRO A 37 -0.57 1.66 -12.41
C PRO A 37 -0.20 0.92 -13.70
N GLY A 38 1.06 0.50 -13.83
CA GLY A 38 1.56 -0.17 -15.04
C GLY A 38 0.74 -1.39 -15.48
N ALA A 39 0.17 -2.14 -14.52
CA ALA A 39 -0.73 -3.27 -14.79
C ALA A 39 -1.99 -2.89 -15.59
N LEU A 40 -2.40 -1.62 -15.55
CA LEU A 40 -3.55 -1.07 -16.26
C LEU A 40 -3.16 -0.18 -17.44
N ALA A 41 -1.90 -0.18 -17.87
CA ALA A 41 -1.42 0.66 -18.97
C ALA A 41 -2.17 0.47 -20.29
N ARG A 42 -2.80 -0.69 -20.50
CA ARG A 42 -3.60 -1.00 -21.70
C ARG A 42 -5.03 -0.45 -21.65
N TRP A 43 -5.47 0.09 -20.51
CA TRP A 43 -6.83 0.60 -20.38
C TRP A 43 -7.01 1.93 -21.12
N PRO A 44 -8.18 2.19 -21.73
CA PRO A 44 -8.44 3.48 -22.36
C PRO A 44 -8.34 4.62 -21.35
N ARG A 45 -7.60 5.68 -21.69
CA ARG A 45 -7.39 6.86 -20.82
C ARG A 45 -8.70 7.50 -20.37
N ALA A 46 -9.75 7.45 -21.20
CA ALA A 46 -11.07 7.96 -20.84
C ALA A 46 -11.70 7.19 -19.67
N VAL A 47 -11.56 5.87 -19.63
CA VAL A 47 -12.07 5.01 -18.55
C VAL A 47 -11.31 5.27 -17.26
N VAL A 48 -9.97 5.33 -17.34
CA VAL A 48 -9.10 5.67 -16.20
C VAL A 48 -9.47 7.03 -15.62
N ARG A 49 -9.59 8.05 -16.46
CA ARG A 49 -9.99 9.41 -16.04
C ARG A 49 -11.35 9.44 -15.38
N PHE A 50 -12.31 8.69 -15.92
CA PHE A 50 -13.65 8.59 -15.34
C PHE A 50 -13.59 7.98 -13.95
N HIS A 51 -12.94 6.82 -13.79
CA HIS A 51 -12.76 6.16 -12.50
C HIS A 51 -12.08 7.08 -11.48
N ASN A 52 -10.91 7.64 -11.83
CA ASN A 52 -10.13 8.48 -10.92
C ASN A 52 -10.88 9.74 -10.48
N ARG A 53 -11.78 10.29 -11.32
CA ARG A 53 -12.67 11.39 -10.93
C ARG A 53 -13.78 10.97 -9.98
N LEU A 54 -14.23 9.71 -10.02
CA LEU A 54 -15.26 9.21 -9.11
C LEU A 54 -14.71 8.87 -7.72
N VAL A 55 -13.48 8.37 -7.63
CA VAL A 55 -12.86 7.91 -6.38
C VAL A 55 -13.00 8.89 -5.19
N PRO A 56 -12.77 10.22 -5.34
CA PRO A 56 -12.92 11.15 -4.23
C PRO A 56 -14.38 11.40 -3.80
N ARG A 57 -15.35 11.03 -4.65
CA ARG A 57 -16.76 11.40 -4.52
C ARG A 57 -17.64 10.24 -4.05
N LEU A 58 -17.20 9.00 -4.25
CA LEU A 58 -17.99 7.82 -3.93
C LEU A 58 -17.43 7.07 -2.71
N PRO A 59 -18.24 6.83 -1.68
CA PRO A 59 -17.85 5.92 -0.61
C PRO A 59 -17.58 4.53 -1.20
N MET A 60 -16.66 3.78 -0.59
CA MET A 60 -16.27 2.42 -1.01
C MET A 60 -15.51 2.28 -2.33
N THR A 61 -15.27 3.36 -3.08
CA THR A 61 -14.33 3.33 -4.21
C THR A 61 -12.90 3.66 -3.76
N ALA A 62 -11.95 2.88 -4.26
CA ALA A 62 -10.53 3.08 -4.01
C ALA A 62 -9.78 3.45 -5.31
N PRO A 63 -8.65 4.16 -5.20
CA PRO A 63 -7.79 4.40 -6.35
C PRO A 63 -7.35 3.11 -7.04
N LEU A 64 -7.07 3.17 -8.34
CA LEU A 64 -6.50 2.05 -9.08
C LEU A 64 -5.16 1.66 -8.45
N GLY A 65 -4.97 0.37 -8.17
CA GLY A 65 -3.76 -0.13 -7.52
C GLY A 65 -3.71 0.06 -5.99
N TRP A 66 -4.76 0.62 -5.38
CA TRP A 66 -4.82 0.84 -3.93
C TRP A 66 -4.69 -0.46 -3.14
N LEU A 67 -5.43 -1.50 -3.53
CA LEU A 67 -5.41 -2.76 -2.78
C LEU A 67 -4.04 -3.42 -2.83
N ASP A 68 -3.34 -3.35 -3.96
CA ASP A 68 -2.08 -4.05 -4.18
C ASP A 68 -0.84 -3.25 -3.75
N GLY A 69 -1.03 -2.03 -3.24
CA GLY A 69 0.09 -1.19 -2.86
C GLY A 69 0.94 -0.75 -4.06
N ILE A 70 0.30 -0.56 -5.22
CA ILE A 70 0.95 -0.14 -6.48
C ILE A 70 0.48 1.26 -6.91
N THR A 71 -0.03 2.06 -5.97
CA THR A 71 -0.33 3.46 -6.26
C THR A 71 0.94 4.29 -6.40
N TRP A 72 0.84 5.45 -7.05
CA TRP A 72 1.94 6.43 -7.08
C TRP A 72 2.45 6.75 -5.66
N ALA A 73 1.55 6.92 -4.67
CA ALA A 73 1.98 7.20 -3.29
C ALA A 73 2.72 6.02 -2.65
N ASP A 74 2.36 4.77 -2.98
CA ASP A 74 3.11 3.60 -2.53
C ASP A 74 4.49 3.51 -3.17
N GLU A 75 4.64 3.93 -4.44
CA GLU A 75 5.95 4.03 -5.10
C GLU A 75 6.82 5.11 -4.45
N GLN A 76 6.25 6.29 -4.17
CA GLN A 76 6.95 7.35 -3.45
C GLN A 76 7.35 6.91 -2.04
N GLU A 77 6.48 6.17 -1.34
CA GLU A 77 6.79 5.64 -0.01
C GLU A 77 7.92 4.62 -0.05
N ARG A 78 7.93 3.71 -1.03
CA ARG A 78 9.07 2.81 -1.26
C ARG A 78 10.36 3.58 -1.54
N GLY A 79 10.29 4.66 -2.32
CA GLY A 79 11.42 5.56 -2.55
C GLY A 79 11.92 6.22 -1.27
N ARG A 80 11.00 6.75 -0.43
CA ARG A 80 11.32 7.33 0.88
C ARG A 80 12.01 6.30 1.78
N ILE A 81 11.46 5.08 1.87
CA ILE A 81 12.01 3.98 2.65
C ILE A 81 13.41 3.61 2.15
N GLY A 82 13.62 3.55 0.83
CA GLY A 82 14.94 3.29 0.26
C GLY A 82 16.00 4.35 0.59
N GLY A 83 15.58 5.56 0.96
CA GLY A 83 16.46 6.64 1.41
C GLY A 83 16.73 6.66 2.92
N LEU A 84 16.13 5.76 3.71
CA LEU A 84 16.37 5.68 5.16
C LEU A 84 17.70 4.98 5.49
N PRO A 85 18.28 5.20 6.70
CA PRO A 85 19.35 4.38 7.24
C PRO A 85 19.02 2.89 7.21
N ALA A 86 20.01 2.03 6.93
CA ALA A 86 19.80 0.60 6.66
C ALA A 86 19.09 -0.15 7.81
N ASP A 87 19.36 0.25 9.05
CA ASP A 87 18.75 -0.24 10.29
C ASP A 87 17.26 0.11 10.41
N GLU A 88 16.82 1.22 9.81
CA GLU A 88 15.42 1.64 9.80
C GLU A 88 14.62 1.10 8.61
N GLN A 89 15.30 0.71 7.52
CA GLN A 89 14.63 0.28 6.28
C GLN A 89 13.74 -0.95 6.49
N ALA A 90 14.20 -1.93 7.27
CA ALA A 90 13.46 -3.18 7.48
C ALA A 90 12.11 -2.93 8.16
N ALA A 91 12.12 -2.19 9.28
CA ALA A 91 10.91 -1.82 10.00
C ALA A 91 9.96 -0.99 9.14
N ALA A 92 10.48 -0.04 8.36
CA ALA A 92 9.65 0.80 7.51
C ALA A 92 9.03 0.03 6.32
N ARG A 93 9.78 -0.92 5.71
CA ARG A 93 9.25 -1.85 4.70
C ARG A 93 8.15 -2.72 5.28
N MET A 94 8.36 -3.25 6.49
CA MET A 94 7.37 -4.06 7.19
C MET A 94 6.08 -3.28 7.46
N LEU A 95 6.21 -2.06 7.99
CA LEU A 95 5.06 -1.18 8.24
C LEU A 95 4.29 -0.89 6.95
N HIS A 96 4.98 -0.60 5.84
CA HIS A 96 4.33 -0.36 4.55
C HIS A 96 3.62 -1.61 4.02
N ALA A 97 4.28 -2.77 4.06
CA ALA A 97 3.70 -4.04 3.61
C ALA A 97 2.44 -4.41 4.41
N ARG A 98 2.48 -4.27 5.75
CA ARG A 98 1.33 -4.53 6.63
C ARG A 98 0.22 -3.51 6.41
N ALA A 99 0.54 -2.23 6.23
CA ALA A 99 -0.44 -1.22 5.90
C ALA A 99 -1.18 -1.56 4.60
N VAL A 100 -0.49 -2.02 3.55
CA VAL A 100 -1.10 -2.50 2.30
C VAL A 100 -1.98 -3.73 2.55
N HIS A 101 -1.48 -4.71 3.30
CA HIS A 101 -2.21 -5.94 3.62
C HIS A 101 -3.59 -5.65 4.23
N PHE A 102 -3.67 -4.73 5.20
CA PHE A 102 -4.92 -4.41 5.90
C PHE A 102 -5.86 -3.44 5.14
N ARG A 103 -5.57 -3.09 3.87
CA ARG A 103 -6.51 -2.29 3.05
C ARG A 103 -7.76 -3.06 2.66
N CYS A 104 -7.71 -4.39 2.65
CA CYS A 104 -8.85 -5.27 2.45
C CYS A 104 -8.70 -6.55 3.28
N VAL A 105 -9.80 -7.29 3.44
CA VAL A 105 -9.74 -8.65 4.00
C VAL A 105 -9.05 -9.55 2.98
N ARG A 106 -7.95 -10.20 3.40
CA ARG A 106 -7.13 -11.07 2.55
C ARG A 106 -6.97 -12.45 3.18
N THR A 107 -6.78 -13.45 2.32
CA THR A 107 -6.37 -14.81 2.71
C THR A 107 -4.87 -15.05 2.58
N THR A 108 -4.14 -14.07 2.02
CA THR A 108 -2.67 -14.13 1.93
C THR A 108 -2.05 -14.06 3.32
N PRO A 109 -0.85 -14.62 3.54
CA PRO A 109 -0.15 -14.50 4.81
C PRO A 109 0.06 -13.04 5.23
N LEU A 110 0.06 -12.80 6.54
CA LEU A 110 0.46 -11.53 7.11
C LEU A 110 1.96 -11.32 6.86
N PRO A 111 2.42 -10.14 6.42
CA PRO A 111 3.85 -9.86 6.36
C PRO A 111 4.46 -9.95 7.76
N THR A 112 5.45 -10.84 7.92
CA THR A 112 6.22 -11.09 9.15
C THR A 112 7.71 -10.90 8.87
N ASP A 113 8.47 -10.65 9.92
CA ASP A 113 9.93 -10.43 9.87
C ASP A 113 10.73 -11.74 9.71
N GLU A 114 10.05 -12.88 9.51
CA GLU A 114 10.69 -14.18 9.45
C GLU A 114 11.51 -14.30 8.16
N THR A 115 12.83 -14.22 8.34
CA THR A 115 13.77 -14.90 7.45
C THR A 115 13.34 -16.36 7.42
N PRO A 116 13.14 -17.01 6.24
CA PRO A 116 12.89 -18.44 6.22
C PRO A 116 14.02 -19.11 7.01
N PRO A 117 13.74 -20.06 7.91
CA PRO A 117 14.81 -20.76 8.59
C PRO A 117 15.71 -21.33 7.50
N GLY A 118 16.98 -20.90 7.50
CA GLY A 118 17.97 -21.53 6.65
C GLY A 118 17.92 -23.02 6.99
N ASP A 119 17.78 -23.85 5.97
CA ASP A 119 18.05 -25.27 6.10
C ASP A 119 19.51 -25.41 6.58
N GLU A 120 19.71 -25.45 7.90
CA GLU A 120 20.87 -26.12 8.49
C GLU A 120 20.63 -27.62 8.27
N ALA A 121 20.99 -28.08 7.08
CA ALA A 121 21.23 -29.49 6.83
C ALA A 121 22.70 -29.76 7.21
N ASP A 122 22.85 -30.51 8.31
CA ASP A 122 24.06 -31.19 8.76
C ASP A 122 24.80 -31.96 7.64
#